data_AF-A0AAC9HMV8-F1
#
_entry.id   AF-A0AAC9HMV8-F1
#
_cell.length_a   1.000
_cell.length_b   1.000
_cell.length_c   1.000
_cell.angle_alpha   90.00
_cell.angle_beta   90.00
_cell.angle_gamma   90.00
#
_symmetry.space_group_name_H-M   'P 1'
#
loop_
_entity.id
_entity.type
_entity.pdbx_description
1 polymer ?
#
loop_
_entity_poly.entity_id
_entity_poly.type
_entity_poly.pdbx_seq_one_letter_code
_entity_poly.pdbx_strand_id
1 'polypeptide(L)'
;MSRPGEPTALSSSTDPDVADVDAGRTSAAWERHVATLPLRRSDYEAMRARRRRRYERIARGWAAGEIPRQWSGPVPFEAEATRVVDVALVLFPALLQSPGYARELFTVDGRGSGELAADLDTRLARQAILTRERGPVEFEAFIDEPVLLRPIGGPVVMVEQLRHVLTMSRLPNVCVRIIPTSAGGRVRLEGGFQALEFPLRSTVVHLEHGRLRGSFDRDEDTAVFTEMIRTLAGSALSPADSATLLARLISELEARF
;
A
#
# COMPACT_ATOMS: atom_id res chain seq x y z
N MET A 1 15.23 -61.90 5.90
CA MET A 1 16.09 -60.70 5.99
C MET A 1 16.42 -60.29 4.56
N SER A 2 16.20 -59.09 4.01
CA SER A 2 15.60 -57.83 4.47
C SER A 2 15.18 -57.00 3.23
N ARG A 3 14.29 -56.02 3.43
CA ARG A 3 13.48 -55.24 2.47
C ARG A 3 14.23 -54.20 1.59
N PRO A 4 13.60 -53.72 0.49
CA PRO A 4 14.09 -52.63 -0.36
C PRO A 4 13.84 -51.23 0.25
N GLY A 5 14.77 -50.31 0.01
CA GLY A 5 14.85 -48.97 0.60
C GLY A 5 13.94 -47.91 -0.04
N GLU A 6 13.51 -47.01 0.83
CA GLU A 6 12.58 -45.87 0.67
C GLU A 6 13.14 -44.65 -0.08
N PRO A 7 12.26 -43.72 -0.50
CA PRO A 7 12.57 -42.60 -1.39
C PRO A 7 13.26 -41.41 -0.70
N THR A 8 14.13 -40.73 -1.45
CA THR A 8 14.90 -39.55 -1.06
C THR A 8 14.00 -38.34 -0.79
N ALA A 9 13.96 -37.88 0.46
CA ALA A 9 13.26 -36.67 0.88
C ALA A 9 13.98 -35.39 0.39
N LEU A 10 13.19 -34.43 -0.09
CA LEU A 10 13.63 -33.07 -0.39
C LEU A 10 14.22 -32.39 0.87
N SER A 11 15.43 -31.88 0.71
CA SER A 11 16.14 -31.05 1.70
C SER A 11 15.32 -29.80 2.05
N SER A 12 14.92 -29.72 3.31
CA SER A 12 14.24 -28.59 3.94
C SER A 12 15.11 -27.33 3.95
N SER A 13 14.70 -26.30 3.22
CA SER A 13 15.17 -24.93 3.45
C SER A 13 14.62 -24.46 4.79
N THR A 14 15.49 -24.31 5.78
CA THR A 14 15.14 -23.83 7.12
C THR A 14 14.85 -22.34 7.06
N ASP A 15 13.60 -21.99 6.79
CA ASP A 15 13.07 -20.67 7.14
C ASP A 15 13.24 -20.48 8.66
N PRO A 16 13.72 -19.33 9.14
CA PRO A 16 13.86 -19.10 10.56
C PRO A 16 12.48 -19.18 11.23
N ASP A 17 12.38 -20.09 12.18
CA ASP A 17 11.19 -20.38 12.96
C ASP A 17 10.62 -19.07 13.55
N VAL A 18 9.34 -18.80 13.26
CA VAL A 18 8.61 -17.62 13.71
C VAL A 18 8.69 -17.46 15.24
N ALA A 19 8.90 -18.57 15.97
CA ALA A 19 9.11 -18.60 17.40
C ALA A 19 10.39 -17.87 17.89
N ASP A 20 11.45 -17.78 17.10
CA ASP A 20 12.69 -17.11 17.51
C ASP A 20 12.58 -15.57 17.44
N VAL A 21 11.70 -15.06 16.57
CA VAL A 21 11.39 -13.63 16.44
C VAL A 21 10.67 -13.11 17.69
N ASP A 22 9.70 -13.88 18.21
CA ASP A 22 8.95 -13.55 19.43
C ASP A 22 9.79 -13.70 20.71
N ALA A 23 10.78 -14.59 20.70
CA ALA A 23 11.71 -14.78 21.83
C ALA A 23 12.88 -13.78 21.85
N GLY A 24 12.95 -12.85 20.88
CA GLY A 24 14.02 -11.86 20.78
C GLY A 24 15.41 -12.44 20.44
N ARG A 25 15.48 -13.70 19.99
CA ARG A 25 16.70 -14.34 19.51
C ARG A 25 16.78 -14.14 18.01
N THR A 26 17.57 -13.17 17.57
CA THR A 26 17.79 -13.01 16.13
C THR A 26 18.66 -14.13 15.59
N SER A 27 18.24 -14.76 14.50
CA SER A 27 19.08 -15.73 13.77
C SER A 27 20.42 -15.08 13.39
N ALA A 28 21.53 -15.83 13.51
CA ALA A 28 22.87 -15.38 13.12
C ALA A 28 22.94 -14.95 11.62
N ALA A 29 21.96 -15.34 10.80
CA ALA A 29 21.81 -14.82 9.43
C ALA A 29 21.35 -13.35 9.41
N TRP A 30 20.45 -12.96 10.32
CA TRP A 30 19.96 -11.59 10.48
C TRP A 30 21.04 -10.65 10.99
N GLU A 31 21.84 -11.08 11.97
CA GLU A 31 22.95 -10.28 12.50
C GLU A 31 24.01 -9.97 11.44
N ARG A 32 24.29 -10.94 10.55
CA ARG A 32 25.19 -10.76 9.41
C ARG A 32 24.64 -9.79 8.37
N HIS A 33 23.32 -9.77 8.14
CA HIS A 33 22.68 -8.84 7.22
C HIS A 33 22.62 -7.40 7.77
N VAL A 34 22.38 -7.23 9.08
CA VAL A 34 22.39 -5.91 9.72
C VAL A 34 23.80 -5.30 9.72
N ALA A 35 24.84 -6.13 9.83
CA ALA A 35 26.25 -5.69 9.79
C ALA A 35 26.71 -5.15 8.42
N THR A 36 25.96 -5.40 7.34
CA THR A 36 26.29 -4.90 5.99
C THR A 36 25.52 -3.62 5.60
N LEU A 37 24.60 -3.15 6.45
CA LEU A 37 23.87 -1.91 6.20
C LEU A 37 24.74 -0.69 6.53
N PRO A 38 24.65 0.41 5.76
CA PRO A 38 25.45 1.62 5.96
C PRO A 38 25.01 2.48 7.18
N LEU A 39 24.42 1.86 8.20
CA LEU A 39 23.98 2.51 9.44
C LEU A 39 24.84 2.00 10.60
N ARG A 40 25.34 2.90 11.46
CA ARG A 40 26.01 2.46 12.69
C ARG A 40 24.98 1.72 13.55
N ARG A 41 25.41 0.60 14.15
CA ARG A 41 24.56 -0.24 15.02
C ARG A 41 23.84 0.56 16.11
N SER A 42 24.51 1.57 16.69
CA SER A 42 23.93 2.51 17.66
C SER A 42 22.74 3.30 17.12
N ASP A 43 22.81 3.72 15.85
CA ASP A 43 21.78 4.54 15.21
C ASP A 43 20.57 3.67 14.86
N TYR A 44 20.83 2.43 14.41
CA TYR A 44 19.80 1.43 14.20
C TYR A 44 19.09 1.04 15.50
N GLU A 45 19.83 0.81 16.59
CA GLU A 45 19.27 0.46 17.90
C GLU A 45 18.47 1.62 18.51
N ALA A 46 18.96 2.86 18.39
CA ALA A 46 18.23 4.05 18.83
C ALA A 46 16.94 4.26 18.01
N MET A 47 17.00 4.07 16.69
CA MET A 47 15.83 4.12 15.82
C MET A 47 14.81 3.03 16.18
N ARG A 48 15.26 1.78 16.38
CA ARG A 48 14.42 0.64 16.76
C ARG A 48 13.76 0.86 18.13
N ALA A 49 14.49 1.41 19.10
CA ALA A 49 13.96 1.71 20.43
C ALA A 49 12.93 2.84 20.44
N ARG A 50 13.13 3.90 19.64
CA ARG A 50 12.14 4.99 19.46
C ARG A 50 10.87 4.47 18.78
N ARG A 51 11.01 3.63 17.75
CA ARG A 51 9.89 2.99 17.05
C ARG A 51 9.12 2.03 17.96
N ARG A 52 9.80 1.13 18.67
CA ARG A 52 9.18 0.15 19.58
C ARG A 52 8.26 0.81 20.61
N ARG A 53 8.74 1.86 21.30
CA ARG A 53 7.90 2.60 22.28
C ARG A 53 6.67 3.25 21.64
N ARG A 54 6.78 3.69 20.39
CA ARG A 54 5.67 4.30 19.64
C ARG A 54 4.64 3.25 19.20
N TYR A 55 5.09 2.12 18.67
CA TYR A 55 4.22 1.00 18.28
C TYR A 55 3.55 0.35 19.48
N GLU A 56 4.26 0.15 20.60
CA GLU A 56 3.66 -0.39 21.82
C GLU A 56 2.55 0.51 22.37
N ARG A 57 2.67 1.85 22.21
CA ARG A 57 1.61 2.79 22.59
C ARG A 57 0.38 2.66 21.67
N ILE A 58 0.59 2.54 20.37
CA ILE A 58 -0.50 2.35 19.39
C ILE A 58 -1.16 0.98 19.58
N ALA A 59 -0.37 -0.09 19.71
CA ALA A 59 -0.83 -1.46 19.94
C ALA A 59 -1.55 -1.61 21.28
N ARG A 60 -1.12 -0.91 22.34
CA ARG A 60 -1.88 -0.83 23.60
C ARG A 60 -3.23 -0.14 23.40
N GLY A 61 -3.31 0.92 22.60
CA GLY A 61 -4.59 1.52 22.21
C GLY A 61 -5.49 0.56 21.41
N TRP A 62 -4.91 -0.23 20.51
CA TRP A 62 -5.62 -1.29 19.76
C TRP A 62 -6.13 -2.41 20.68
N ALA A 63 -5.30 -2.88 21.62
CA ALA A 63 -5.64 -3.96 22.55
C ALA A 63 -6.64 -3.51 23.64
N ALA A 64 -6.64 -2.23 24.01
CA ALA A 64 -7.56 -1.65 24.99
C ALA A 64 -8.94 -1.31 24.42
N GLY A 65 -9.17 -1.48 23.11
CA GLY A 65 -10.42 -1.09 22.46
C GLY A 65 -10.66 0.42 22.47
N GLU A 66 -9.64 1.22 22.80
CA GLU A 66 -9.64 2.68 22.84
C GLU A 66 -9.40 3.26 21.44
N ILE A 67 -9.91 2.61 20.40
CA ILE A 67 -9.97 3.19 19.06
C ILE A 67 -11.10 4.22 19.11
N PRO A 68 -10.83 5.53 18.93
CA PRO A 68 -11.90 6.51 18.82
C PRO A 68 -12.88 6.06 17.75
N ARG A 69 -14.17 6.09 18.13
CA ARG A 69 -15.34 5.63 17.37
C ARG A 69 -15.15 5.71 15.85
N GLN A 70 -15.35 4.55 15.21
CA GLN A 70 -15.83 4.34 13.84
C GLN A 70 -16.21 5.65 13.11
N TRP A 71 -15.23 6.28 12.48
CA TRP A 71 -15.47 7.36 11.52
C TRP A 71 -15.69 6.76 10.14
N SER A 72 -16.75 7.24 9.49
CA SER A 72 -17.39 6.67 8.30
C SER A 72 -16.52 6.71 7.04
N GLY A 73 -15.47 5.88 6.96
CA GLY A 73 -14.64 5.72 5.77
C GLY A 73 -13.94 7.01 5.29
N PRO A 74 -13.13 6.94 4.23
CA PRO A 74 -12.38 8.10 3.71
C PRO A 74 -13.25 9.04 2.86
N VAL A 75 -14.42 8.57 2.40
CA VAL A 75 -15.28 9.22 1.40
C VAL A 75 -15.62 10.69 1.72
N PRO A 76 -16.04 11.07 2.94
CA PRO A 76 -16.43 12.46 3.21
C PRO A 76 -15.24 13.41 3.19
N PHE A 77 -14.05 12.90 3.52
CA PHE A 77 -12.86 13.72 3.71
C PHE A 77 -12.06 13.94 2.43
N GLU A 78 -12.12 13.01 1.48
CA GLU A 78 -11.51 13.17 0.16
C GLU A 78 -12.04 14.40 -0.59
N ALA A 79 -13.35 14.65 -0.50
CA ALA A 79 -13.98 15.79 -1.17
C ALA A 79 -13.55 17.14 -0.58
N GLU A 80 -13.21 17.18 0.71
CA GLU A 80 -12.77 18.39 1.42
C GLU A 80 -11.25 18.58 1.39
N ALA A 81 -10.50 17.53 1.06
CA ALA A 81 -9.05 17.56 1.04
C ALA A 81 -8.52 18.46 -0.08
N THR A 82 -7.40 19.12 0.19
CA THR A 82 -6.61 19.84 -0.82
C THR A 82 -5.53 18.96 -1.40
N ARG A 83 -5.00 18.01 -0.60
CA ARG A 83 -4.05 17.01 -1.05
C ARG A 83 -4.37 15.64 -0.45
N VAL A 84 -4.23 14.60 -1.26
CA VAL A 84 -4.42 13.20 -0.88
C VAL A 84 -3.19 12.40 -1.32
N VAL A 85 -2.58 11.70 -0.38
CA VAL A 85 -1.47 10.76 -0.65
C VAL A 85 -1.94 9.35 -0.36
N ASP A 86 -1.87 8.45 -1.34
CA ASP A 86 -2.27 7.04 -1.20
C ASP A 86 -1.04 6.14 -1.34
N VAL A 87 -0.76 5.35 -0.31
CA VAL A 87 0.29 4.32 -0.28
C VAL A 87 -0.37 2.97 -0.49
N ALA A 88 -0.37 2.53 -1.74
CA ALA A 88 -1.08 1.37 -2.24
C ALA A 88 -0.15 0.15 -2.36
N LEU A 89 -0.28 -0.78 -1.41
CA LEU A 89 0.59 -1.96 -1.33
C LEU A 89 -0.07 -3.28 -1.75
N VAL A 90 -1.40 -3.28 -1.88
CA VAL A 90 -2.18 -4.50 -2.13
C VAL A 90 -3.07 -4.38 -3.36
N LEU A 91 -3.73 -3.23 -3.53
CA LEU A 91 -4.63 -2.93 -4.64
C LEU A 91 -4.28 -1.56 -5.19
N PHE A 92 -4.63 -1.29 -6.45
CA PHE A 92 -4.54 0.07 -6.97
C PHE A 92 -5.33 1.05 -6.09
N PRO A 93 -4.85 2.30 -5.94
CA PRO A 93 -5.59 3.37 -5.27
C PRO A 93 -7.02 3.44 -5.79
N ALA A 94 -8.02 3.52 -4.90
CA ALA A 94 -9.42 3.53 -5.30
C ALA A 94 -9.76 4.67 -6.29
N LEU A 95 -9.03 5.79 -6.16
CA LEU A 95 -9.15 6.96 -7.04
C LEU A 95 -8.55 6.76 -8.44
N LEU A 96 -7.78 5.69 -8.65
CA LEU A 96 -7.15 5.32 -9.93
C LEU A 96 -7.61 3.95 -10.44
N GLN A 97 -8.73 3.42 -9.95
CA GLN A 97 -9.29 2.16 -10.43
C GLN A 97 -10.15 2.39 -11.68
N SER A 98 -9.85 1.67 -12.75
CA SER A 98 -10.73 1.54 -13.91
C SER A 98 -12.06 0.89 -13.54
N PRO A 99 -13.15 1.15 -14.29
CA PRO A 99 -14.43 0.50 -14.07
C PRO A 99 -14.34 -1.04 -14.13
N GLY A 100 -13.56 -1.59 -15.06
CA GLY A 100 -13.33 -3.03 -15.16
C GLY A 100 -12.70 -3.60 -13.90
N TYR A 101 -11.61 -3.00 -13.42
CA TYR A 101 -10.91 -3.45 -12.23
C TYR A 101 -11.75 -3.30 -10.95
N ALA A 102 -12.43 -2.18 -10.78
CA ALA A 102 -13.28 -1.93 -9.61
C ALA A 102 -14.45 -2.94 -9.53
N ARG A 103 -15.06 -3.29 -10.68
CA ARG A 103 -16.11 -4.31 -10.75
C ARG A 103 -15.61 -5.67 -10.23
N GLU A 104 -14.43 -6.09 -10.66
CA GLU A 104 -13.87 -7.39 -10.26
C GLU A 104 -13.62 -7.49 -8.76
N LEU A 105 -13.18 -6.41 -8.12
CA LEU A 105 -13.03 -6.38 -6.66
C LEU A 105 -14.35 -6.60 -5.92
N PHE A 106 -15.42 -5.96 -6.37
CA PHE A 106 -16.74 -6.11 -5.75
C PHE A 106 -17.38 -7.48 -5.99
N THR A 107 -17.08 -8.12 -7.13
CA THR A 107 -17.51 -9.50 -7.41
C THR A 107 -16.89 -10.49 -6.43
N VAL A 108 -15.58 -10.35 -6.14
CA VAL A 108 -14.86 -11.23 -5.20
C VAL A 108 -15.38 -11.08 -3.76
N ASP A 109 -15.86 -9.90 -3.39
CA ASP A 109 -16.47 -9.64 -2.07
C ASP A 109 -17.85 -10.31 -1.88
N GLY A 110 -18.38 -11.00 -2.90
CA GLY A 110 -19.64 -11.75 -2.82
C GLY A 110 -20.90 -10.88 -2.84
N ARG A 111 -20.82 -9.67 -3.41
CA ARG A 111 -21.96 -8.73 -3.47
C ARG A 111 -22.99 -9.15 -4.53
N GLY A 112 -24.28 -8.91 -4.25
CA GLY A 112 -25.36 -9.17 -5.21
C GLY A 112 -25.30 -8.23 -6.41
N SER A 113 -25.85 -8.63 -7.56
CA SER A 113 -25.74 -7.87 -8.83
C SER A 113 -26.31 -6.45 -8.78
N GLY A 114 -27.36 -6.21 -7.97
CA GLY A 114 -27.92 -4.87 -7.77
C GLY A 114 -27.06 -3.96 -6.87
N GLU A 115 -26.40 -4.53 -5.86
CA GLU A 115 -25.50 -3.81 -4.95
C GLU A 115 -24.19 -3.44 -5.65
N LEU A 116 -23.70 -4.35 -6.52
CA LEU A 116 -22.51 -4.18 -7.33
C LEU A 116 -22.54 -2.89 -8.18
N ALA A 117 -23.66 -2.62 -8.85
CA ALA A 117 -23.78 -1.45 -9.72
C ALA A 117 -23.73 -0.14 -8.92
N ALA A 118 -24.49 -0.06 -7.82
CA ALA A 118 -24.51 1.12 -6.95
C ALA A 118 -23.16 1.39 -6.28
N ASP A 119 -22.46 0.34 -5.84
CA ASP A 119 -21.13 0.45 -5.25
C ASP A 119 -20.07 0.89 -6.28
N LEU A 120 -20.17 0.37 -7.51
CA LEU A 120 -19.31 0.78 -8.62
C LEU A 120 -19.55 2.24 -8.99
N ASP A 121 -20.80 2.66 -9.13
CA ASP A 121 -21.15 4.05 -9.42
C ASP A 121 -20.65 4.98 -8.31
N THR A 122 -20.79 4.59 -7.05
CA THR A 122 -20.25 5.34 -5.90
C THR A 122 -18.72 5.42 -5.95
N ARG A 123 -18.03 4.30 -6.28
CA ARG A 123 -16.57 4.26 -6.41
C ARG A 123 -16.08 5.19 -7.52
N LEU A 124 -16.72 5.17 -8.68
CA LEU A 124 -16.33 5.97 -9.84
C LEU A 124 -16.70 7.44 -9.65
N ALA A 125 -17.86 7.75 -9.05
CA ALA A 125 -18.25 9.12 -8.74
C ALA A 125 -17.24 9.81 -7.80
N ARG A 126 -16.60 9.08 -6.89
CA ARG A 126 -15.54 9.61 -6.02
C ARG A 126 -14.31 10.09 -6.80
N GLN A 127 -14.02 9.50 -7.95
CA GLN A 127 -12.85 9.89 -8.77
C GLN A 127 -13.00 11.30 -9.35
N ALA A 128 -14.23 11.85 -9.39
CA ALA A 128 -14.50 13.20 -9.86
C ALA A 128 -13.74 14.29 -9.07
N ILE A 129 -13.26 14.01 -7.85
CA ILE A 129 -12.42 14.96 -7.11
C ILE A 129 -11.10 15.28 -7.81
N LEU A 130 -10.60 14.38 -8.66
CA LEU A 130 -9.37 14.55 -9.43
C LEU A 130 -9.57 15.47 -10.65
N THR A 131 -10.82 15.60 -11.13
CA THR A 131 -11.15 16.29 -12.39
C THR A 131 -12.14 17.44 -12.21
N ARG A 132 -12.59 17.73 -10.98
CA ARG A 132 -13.51 18.85 -10.70
C ARG A 132 -12.93 20.19 -11.17
N GLU A 133 -13.78 21.03 -11.74
CA GLU A 133 -13.37 22.32 -12.33
C GLU A 133 -12.75 23.28 -11.30
N ARG A 134 -13.30 23.29 -10.07
CA ARG A 134 -12.83 24.18 -9.00
C ARG A 134 -11.98 23.41 -8.01
N GLY A 135 -10.69 23.73 -8.00
CA GLY A 135 -9.72 23.21 -7.03
C GLY A 135 -9.60 21.68 -7.05
N PRO A 136 -9.28 21.04 -8.18
CA PRO A 136 -9.06 19.60 -8.22
C PRO A 136 -8.02 19.19 -7.16
N VAL A 137 -8.26 18.06 -6.48
CA VAL A 137 -7.39 17.65 -5.37
C VAL A 137 -6.00 17.31 -5.90
N GLU A 138 -4.95 17.72 -5.19
CA GLU A 138 -3.60 17.23 -5.46
C GLU A 138 -3.52 15.78 -5.01
N PHE A 139 -3.24 14.86 -5.93
CA PHE A 139 -3.23 13.44 -5.64
C PHE A 139 -1.86 12.83 -5.92
N GLU A 140 -1.29 12.17 -4.91
CA GLU A 140 -0.01 11.46 -5.05
C GLU A 140 -0.20 9.98 -4.67
N ALA A 141 0.07 9.09 -5.62
CA ALA A 141 0.00 7.65 -5.41
C ALA A 141 1.39 7.03 -5.37
N PHE A 142 1.70 6.33 -4.29
CA PHE A 142 2.83 5.41 -4.19
C PHE A 142 2.29 3.99 -4.35
N ILE A 143 2.56 3.36 -5.48
CA ILE A 143 2.02 2.04 -5.82
C ILE A 143 3.16 1.02 -5.75
N ASP A 144 3.00 -0.02 -4.93
CA ASP A 144 3.97 -1.11 -4.87
C ASP A 144 3.98 -1.91 -6.18
N GLU A 145 5.16 -2.17 -6.76
CA GLU A 145 5.29 -2.84 -8.06
C GLU A 145 4.50 -4.18 -8.16
N PRO A 146 4.45 -5.05 -7.13
CA PRO A 146 3.62 -6.25 -7.14
C PRO A 146 2.11 -6.01 -7.35
N VAL A 147 1.59 -4.82 -7.02
CA VAL A 147 0.19 -4.44 -7.31
C VAL A 147 -0.08 -4.44 -8.81
N LEU A 148 0.91 -4.04 -9.62
CA LEU A 148 0.80 -3.97 -11.08
C LEU A 148 0.76 -5.36 -11.74
N LEU A 149 1.18 -6.40 -11.01
CA LEU A 149 1.37 -7.75 -11.52
C LEU A 149 0.29 -8.75 -11.04
N ARG A 150 -0.52 -8.36 -10.06
CA ARG A 150 -1.59 -9.22 -9.52
C ARG A 150 -2.76 -9.31 -10.52
N PRO A 151 -3.12 -10.50 -11.02
CA PRO A 151 -4.04 -10.65 -12.15
C PRO A 151 -5.52 -10.56 -11.73
N ILE A 152 -5.99 -9.38 -11.33
CA ILE A 152 -7.40 -9.15 -11.00
C ILE A 152 -8.20 -8.95 -12.28
N GLY A 153 -9.25 -9.76 -12.50
CA GLY A 153 -10.06 -9.71 -13.73
C GLY A 153 -9.39 -10.27 -14.98
N GLY A 154 -8.18 -10.85 -14.85
CA GLY A 154 -7.41 -11.36 -15.98
C GLY A 154 -6.67 -10.28 -16.79
N PRO A 155 -5.98 -10.68 -17.89
CA PRO A 155 -5.06 -9.81 -18.62
C PRO A 155 -5.71 -8.57 -19.24
N VAL A 156 -6.93 -8.70 -19.79
CA VAL A 156 -7.65 -7.60 -20.44
C VAL A 156 -7.99 -6.49 -19.43
N VAL A 157 -8.51 -6.86 -18.26
CA VAL A 157 -8.84 -5.91 -17.18
C VAL A 157 -7.57 -5.25 -16.64
N MET A 158 -6.47 -5.99 -16.52
CA MET A 158 -5.20 -5.43 -16.07
C MET A 158 -4.60 -4.44 -17.08
N VAL A 159 -4.71 -4.71 -18.39
CA VAL A 159 -4.30 -3.75 -19.43
C VAL A 159 -5.15 -2.48 -19.37
N GLU A 160 -6.47 -2.60 -19.23
CA GLU A 160 -7.38 -1.46 -19.02
C GLU A 160 -6.96 -0.66 -17.77
N GLN A 161 -6.72 -1.34 -16.65
CA GLN A 161 -6.32 -0.73 -15.39
C GLN A 161 -5.01 0.05 -15.51
N LEU A 162 -3.97 -0.54 -16.09
CA LEU A 162 -2.67 0.12 -16.26
C LEU A 162 -2.77 1.32 -17.22
N ARG A 163 -3.54 1.20 -18.30
CA ARG A 163 -3.81 2.31 -19.23
C ARG A 163 -4.56 3.45 -18.55
N HIS A 164 -5.52 3.13 -17.70
CA HIS A 164 -6.27 4.11 -16.93
C HIS A 164 -5.33 4.87 -16.00
N VAL A 165 -4.48 4.18 -15.22
CA VAL A 165 -3.47 4.84 -14.36
C VAL A 165 -2.53 5.73 -15.17
N LEU A 166 -2.03 5.26 -16.32
CA LEU A 166 -1.16 6.04 -17.20
C LEU A 166 -1.86 7.26 -17.82
N THR A 167 -3.18 7.20 -18.00
CA THR A 167 -3.98 8.32 -18.48
C THR A 167 -4.18 9.34 -17.37
N MET A 168 -4.54 8.89 -16.17
CA MET A 168 -4.75 9.73 -15.00
C MET A 168 -3.46 10.43 -14.55
N SER A 169 -2.30 9.78 -14.70
CA SER A 169 -1.00 10.38 -14.37
C SER A 169 -0.58 11.54 -15.29
N ARG A 170 -1.36 11.81 -16.36
CA ARG A 170 -1.17 12.98 -17.22
C ARG A 170 -1.90 14.22 -16.71
N LEU A 171 -2.78 14.08 -15.71
CA LEU A 171 -3.43 15.22 -15.09
C LEU A 171 -2.40 16.05 -14.30
N PRO A 172 -2.46 17.39 -14.34
CA PRO A 172 -1.45 18.24 -13.71
C PRO A 172 -1.41 18.13 -12.18
N ASN A 173 -2.52 17.68 -11.58
CA ASN A 173 -2.69 17.48 -10.14
C ASN A 173 -2.47 16.03 -9.70
N VAL A 174 -2.07 15.12 -10.58
CA VAL A 174 -1.88 13.69 -10.26
C VAL A 174 -0.43 13.28 -10.44
N CYS A 175 0.18 12.78 -9.36
CA CYS A 175 1.52 12.21 -9.34
C CYS A 175 1.43 10.71 -9.05
N VAL A 176 1.92 9.88 -9.97
CA VAL A 176 1.99 8.42 -9.78
C VAL A 176 3.45 7.99 -9.70
N ARG A 177 3.79 7.28 -8.63
CA ARG A 177 5.14 6.79 -8.37
C ARG A 177 5.11 5.31 -8.02
N ILE A 178 5.84 4.49 -8.77
CA ILE A 178 5.96 3.07 -8.46
C ILE A 178 7.08 2.87 -7.45
N ILE A 179 6.81 2.10 -6.40
CA ILE A 179 7.81 1.59 -5.48
C ILE A 179 8.38 0.32 -6.12
N PRO A 180 9.61 0.35 -6.66
CA PRO A 180 10.14 -0.82 -7.35
C PRO A 180 10.52 -1.88 -6.32
N THR A 181 10.36 -3.15 -6.69
CA THR A 181 10.84 -4.30 -5.89
C THR A 181 12.33 -4.20 -5.54
N SER A 182 13.13 -3.56 -6.42
CA SER A 182 14.55 -3.28 -6.19
C SER A 182 14.83 -2.28 -5.05
N ALA A 183 13.82 -1.55 -4.55
CA ALA A 183 13.96 -0.70 -3.37
C ALA A 183 14.24 -1.54 -2.11
N GLY A 184 13.82 -2.81 -2.08
CA GLY A 184 14.05 -3.74 -0.97
C GLY A 184 13.58 -3.19 0.39
N GLY A 185 14.22 -3.64 1.48
CA GLY A 185 13.90 -3.21 2.84
C GLY A 185 14.28 -1.76 3.20
N ARG A 186 14.72 -0.93 2.23
CA ARG A 186 14.98 0.50 2.45
C ARG A 186 13.72 1.25 2.84
N VAL A 187 12.57 0.74 2.39
CA VAL A 187 11.25 1.18 2.78
C VAL A 187 10.60 0.06 3.59
N ARG A 188 10.11 0.38 4.78
CA ARG A 188 9.31 -0.56 5.55
C ARG A 188 7.83 -0.42 5.19
N LEU A 189 7.34 -1.39 4.44
CA LEU A 189 5.99 -1.48 3.91
C LEU A 189 5.12 -2.35 4.85
N GLU A 190 4.78 -1.83 6.03
CA GLU A 190 4.00 -2.56 7.07
C GLU A 190 2.48 -2.40 6.92
N GLY A 191 1.99 -1.80 5.83
CA GLY A 191 0.57 -1.58 5.56
C GLY A 191 0.34 -0.36 4.67
N GLY A 192 -0.71 -0.41 3.84
CA GLY A 192 -1.13 0.73 3.04
C GLY A 192 -1.90 1.75 3.88
N PHE A 193 -1.91 3.00 3.43
CA PHE A 193 -2.64 4.08 4.09
C PHE A 193 -2.93 5.23 3.12
N GLN A 194 -3.93 6.03 3.47
CA GLN A 194 -4.27 7.26 2.75
C GLN A 194 -4.12 8.44 3.71
N ALA A 195 -3.28 9.42 3.38
CA ALA A 195 -3.15 10.67 4.11
C ALA A 195 -3.91 11.77 3.38
N LEU A 196 -4.81 12.45 4.09
CA LEU A 196 -5.62 13.54 3.60
C LEU A 196 -5.20 14.83 4.29
N GLU A 197 -4.80 15.82 3.51
CA GLU A 197 -4.33 17.12 3.96
C GLU A 197 -5.36 18.20 3.63
N PHE A 198 -5.47 19.17 4.52
CA PHE A 198 -6.51 20.19 4.49
C PHE A 198 -5.90 21.56 4.80
N PRO A 199 -6.51 22.66 4.33
CA PRO A 199 -5.93 23.99 4.51
C PRO A 199 -6.02 24.51 5.95
N LEU A 200 -7.04 24.10 6.72
CA LEU A 200 -7.37 24.68 8.03
C LEU A 200 -7.54 23.63 9.13
N ARG A 201 -7.11 22.39 8.92
CA ARG A 201 -7.24 21.32 9.92
C ARG A 201 -6.09 20.32 9.83
N SER A 202 -5.91 19.54 10.89
CA SER A 202 -4.90 18.49 10.96
C SER A 202 -5.06 17.45 9.84
N THR A 203 -3.94 16.89 9.41
CA THR A 203 -3.90 15.75 8.47
C THR A 203 -4.68 14.59 9.06
N VAL A 204 -5.54 13.99 8.25
CA VAL A 204 -6.23 12.74 8.60
C VAL A 204 -5.51 11.60 7.88
N VAL A 205 -5.13 10.55 8.61
CA VAL A 205 -4.59 9.32 8.02
C VAL A 205 -5.62 8.22 8.19
N HIS A 206 -5.97 7.59 7.08
CA HIS A 206 -6.90 6.47 7.01
C HIS A 206 -6.17 5.16 6.73
N LEU A 207 -6.48 4.13 7.51
CA LEU A 207 -6.01 2.76 7.34
C LEU A 207 -7.19 1.85 7.01
N GLU A 208 -7.09 1.11 5.90
CA GLU A 208 -8.05 0.06 5.54
C GLU A 208 -7.35 -1.31 5.49
N HIS A 209 -7.91 -2.27 6.21
CA HIS A 209 -7.47 -3.67 6.20
C HIS A 209 -8.71 -4.58 6.11
N GLY A 210 -9.16 -4.84 4.89
CA GLY A 210 -10.41 -5.57 4.65
C GLY A 210 -11.61 -4.80 5.21
N ARG A 211 -12.32 -5.40 6.18
CA ARG A 211 -13.47 -4.75 6.85
C ARG A 211 -13.08 -3.84 8.01
N LEU A 212 -11.82 -3.87 8.43
CA LEU A 212 -11.31 -3.02 9.51
C LEU A 212 -10.88 -1.68 8.93
N ARG A 213 -11.37 -0.61 9.56
CA ARG A 213 -11.05 0.77 9.20
C ARG A 213 -10.68 1.54 10.46
N GLY A 214 -9.65 2.37 10.35
CA GLY A 214 -9.22 3.28 11.41
C GLY A 214 -8.75 4.60 10.83
N SER A 215 -8.97 5.69 11.56
CA SER A 215 -8.49 7.01 11.19
C SER A 215 -7.75 7.65 12.35
N PHE A 216 -6.68 8.38 12.04
CA PHE A 216 -5.92 9.21 12.96
C PHE A 216 -5.95 10.65 12.49
N ASP A 217 -6.26 11.58 13.37
CA ASP A 217 -6.41 13.01 13.06
C ASP A 217 -5.62 13.92 14.00
N ARG A 218 -4.93 13.35 15.00
CA ARG A 218 -4.02 14.07 15.89
C ARG A 218 -2.63 14.14 15.27
N ASP A 219 -2.05 15.34 15.25
CA ASP A 219 -0.73 15.59 14.65
C ASP A 219 0.37 14.63 15.14
N GLU A 220 0.36 14.28 16.44
CA GLU A 220 1.33 13.34 17.03
C GLU A 220 1.23 11.92 16.46
N ASP A 221 0.01 11.50 16.10
CA ASP A 221 -0.26 10.19 15.52
C ASP A 221 0.06 10.20 14.02
N THR A 222 -0.29 11.28 13.32
CA THR A 222 -0.13 11.39 11.86
C THR A 222 1.32 11.66 11.42
N ALA A 223 2.15 12.24 12.30
CA ALA A 223 3.56 12.56 12.00
C ALA A 223 4.42 11.36 11.57
N VAL A 224 4.06 10.10 11.93
CA VAL A 224 4.80 8.92 11.43
C VAL A 224 4.62 8.75 9.93
N PHE A 225 3.41 9.01 9.43
CA PHE A 225 3.02 8.76 8.05
C PHE A 225 3.65 9.79 7.13
N THR A 226 3.75 11.05 7.55
CA THR A 226 4.47 12.10 6.81
C THR A 226 5.94 11.73 6.59
N GLU A 227 6.62 11.20 7.61
CA GLU A 227 8.02 10.76 7.47
C GLU A 227 8.13 9.49 6.60
N MET A 228 7.14 8.59 6.67
CA MET A 228 7.06 7.45 5.75
C MET A 228 6.88 7.89 4.30
N ILE A 229 5.99 8.85 4.02
CA ILE A 229 5.79 9.43 2.67
C ILE A 229 7.10 10.05 2.16
N ARG A 230 7.82 10.80 2.99
CA ARG A 230 9.11 11.38 2.61
C ARG A 230 10.14 10.30 2.26
N THR A 231 10.22 9.24 3.06
CA THR A 231 11.12 8.10 2.82
C THR A 231 10.76 7.36 1.52
N LEU A 232 9.46 7.18 1.28
CA LEU A 232 8.92 6.59 0.05
C LEU A 232 9.27 7.43 -1.18
N ALA A 233 9.11 8.75 -1.10
CA ALA A 233 9.45 9.66 -2.19
C ALA A 233 10.92 9.58 -2.63
N GLY A 234 11.84 9.28 -1.70
CA GLY A 234 13.25 9.06 -2.01
C GLY A 234 13.60 7.68 -2.58
N SER A 235 12.69 6.71 -2.46
CA SER A 235 12.92 5.30 -2.86
C SER A 235 12.07 4.86 -4.05
N ALA A 236 10.94 5.53 -4.31
CA ALA A 236 10.06 5.27 -5.43
C ALA A 236 10.62 5.87 -6.73
N LEU A 237 10.30 5.24 -7.85
CA LEU A 237 10.62 5.75 -9.18
C LEU A 237 10.11 7.18 -9.38
N SER A 238 10.76 7.92 -10.27
CA SER A 238 10.23 9.22 -10.70
C SER A 238 8.89 9.03 -11.43
N PRO A 239 8.05 10.08 -11.57
CA PRO A 239 6.82 9.97 -12.35
C PRO A 239 7.05 9.52 -13.80
N ALA A 240 8.15 9.97 -14.42
CA ALA A 240 8.50 9.59 -15.80
C ALA A 240 8.93 8.12 -15.90
N ASP A 241 9.76 7.63 -14.97
CA ASP A 241 10.19 6.23 -14.93
C ASP A 241 9.02 5.31 -14.58
N SER A 242 8.11 5.77 -13.72
CA SER A 242 6.86 5.09 -13.38
C SER A 242 5.96 4.94 -14.61
N ALA A 243 5.77 6.01 -15.39
CA ALA A 243 5.03 5.96 -16.65
C ALA A 243 5.68 5.01 -17.67
N THR A 244 7.02 5.00 -17.74
CA THR A 244 7.78 4.09 -18.60
C THR A 244 7.57 2.62 -18.20
N LEU A 245 7.62 2.32 -16.90
CA LEU A 245 7.34 0.98 -16.38
C LEU A 245 5.90 0.54 -16.69
N LEU A 246 4.91 1.40 -16.45
CA LEU A 246 3.50 1.12 -16.77
C LEU A 246 3.32 0.81 -18.27
N ALA A 247 3.91 1.63 -19.15
CA ALA A 247 3.84 1.43 -20.59
C ALA A 247 4.48 0.09 -21.02
N ARG A 248 5.62 -0.28 -20.42
CA ARG A 248 6.27 -1.56 -20.68
C ARG A 248 5.37 -2.73 -20.28
N LEU A 249 4.81 -2.69 -19.07
CA LEU A 249 3.93 -3.75 -18.55
C LEU A 249 2.66 -3.92 -19.39
N ILE A 250 2.09 -2.82 -19.92
CA ILE A 250 0.97 -2.87 -20.86
C ILE A 250 1.37 -3.67 -22.11
N SER A 251 2.48 -3.31 -22.76
CA SER A 251 2.95 -4.01 -23.98
C SER A 251 3.26 -5.48 -23.72
N GLU A 252 3.87 -5.82 -22.57
CA GLU A 252 4.17 -7.19 -22.18
C GLU A 252 2.90 -8.02 -21.94
N LEU A 253 1.87 -7.44 -21.32
CA LEU A 253 0.59 -8.13 -21.12
C LEU A 253 -0.12 -8.37 -22.45
N GLU A 254 -0.17 -7.37 -23.33
CA GLU A 254 -0.80 -7.48 -24.64
C GLU A 254 -0.13 -8.49 -25.55
N ALA A 255 1.18 -8.72 -25.42
CA ALA A 255 1.88 -9.73 -26.20
C ALA A 255 1.55 -11.18 -25.78
N ARG A 256 0.84 -11.39 -24.67
CA ARG A 256 0.58 -12.72 -24.09
C ARG A 256 -0.78 -13.31 -24.47
N PHE A 257 -1.63 -12.56 -25.18
CA PHE A 257 -2.96 -13.00 -25.62
C PHE A 257 -3.31 -12.41 -26.99
#